data_AF-A0A938VMI1-F1
#
_entry.id   AF-A0A938VMI1-F1
#
_cell.length_a   1.000
_cell.length_b   1.000
_cell.length_c   1.000
_cell.angle_alpha   90.00
_cell.angle_beta   90.00
_cell.angle_gamma   90.00
#
_symmetry.space_group_name_H-M   'P 1'
#
loop_
_entity.id
_entity.type
_entity.pdbx_description
1 polymer ?
#
loop_
_entity_poly.entity_id
_entity_poly.type
_entity_poly.pdbx_seq_one_letter_code
_entity_poly.pdbx_strand_id
1 'polypeptide(L)'
;MREEGGPILDVGVHNADLLLYLLGPLRRVSGQARLSEPERLVPQGAASPGGFYERFRGDFPAVVQATAPDILMMHLEFASGVWGELVLDMAAHGAGSATHVVYGNDGRLDLPGMRRGLPLSVWPDGAPEPLGDAAILERVPQFQLEPLVAELFGGPRLARYDRDFPAADRNLLATEIEELARSIETGTPVEVGPAEGLAAVAVILAGLESAEAGRPVALEQVLDGTVNAYQADIDRTLGLRA
;
A
#
# COMPACT_ATOMS: atom_id res chain seq x y z
N MET A 1 18.08 5.14 1.68
CA MET A 1 18.71 5.34 0.35
C MET A 1 17.88 4.67 -0.76
N ARG A 2 18.20 4.84 -2.05
CA ARG A 2 17.52 4.12 -3.17
C ARG A 2 17.66 2.61 -2.99
N GLU A 3 18.88 2.16 -2.73
CA GLU A 3 19.30 0.79 -2.49
C GLU A 3 18.81 0.19 -1.15
N GLU A 4 18.19 1.02 -0.31
CA GLU A 4 17.55 0.61 0.95
C GLU A 4 16.01 0.70 0.85
N GLY A 5 15.46 0.79 -0.37
CA GLY A 5 14.02 0.84 -0.64
C GLY A 5 13.42 2.25 -0.56
N GLY A 6 13.87 3.11 0.35
CA GLY A 6 13.32 4.46 0.49
C GLY A 6 11.83 4.48 0.89
N PRO A 7 11.27 5.66 1.23
CA PRO A 7 9.94 5.73 1.83
C PRO A 7 8.81 5.44 0.84
N ILE A 8 9.01 5.76 -0.45
CA ILE A 8 8.00 5.52 -1.48
C ILE A 8 7.80 4.03 -1.75
N LEU A 9 8.86 3.22 -1.79
CA LEU A 9 8.71 1.78 -1.95
C LEU A 9 8.11 1.15 -0.68
N ASP A 10 8.66 1.50 0.48
CA ASP A 10 8.23 0.97 1.79
C ASP A 10 6.73 1.15 2.04
N VAL A 11 6.21 2.36 1.82
CA VAL A 11 4.78 2.67 2.05
C VAL A 11 3.93 2.40 0.81
N GLY A 12 4.48 2.62 -0.38
CA GLY A 12 3.75 2.56 -1.63
C GLY A 12 3.24 1.17 -1.95
N VAL A 13 4.02 0.12 -1.65
CA VAL A 13 3.63 -1.27 -1.98
C VAL A 13 2.34 -1.68 -1.29
N HIS A 14 2.08 -1.23 -0.06
CA HIS A 14 0.82 -1.50 0.63
C HIS A 14 -0.40 -0.88 -0.07
N ASN A 15 -0.22 0.29 -0.69
CA ASN A 15 -1.29 0.95 -1.45
C ASN A 15 -1.44 0.31 -2.83
N ALA A 16 -0.33 -0.08 -3.47
CA ALA A 16 -0.35 -0.79 -4.75
C ALA A 16 -1.05 -2.14 -4.63
N ASP A 17 -0.76 -2.91 -3.59
CA ASP A 17 -1.42 -4.18 -3.28
C ASP A 17 -2.94 -4.02 -3.19
N LEU A 18 -3.43 -3.07 -2.40
CA LEU A 18 -4.87 -2.79 -2.32
C LEU A 18 -5.48 -2.36 -3.66
N LEU A 19 -4.79 -1.54 -4.44
CA LEU A 19 -5.29 -1.10 -5.74
C LEU A 19 -5.43 -2.30 -6.69
N LEU A 20 -4.46 -3.22 -6.67
CA LEU A 20 -4.52 -4.46 -7.46
C LEU A 20 -5.64 -5.39 -6.96
N TYR A 21 -5.81 -5.52 -5.65
CA TYR A 21 -6.88 -6.31 -5.04
C TYR A 21 -8.27 -5.77 -5.42
N LEU A 22 -8.47 -4.45 -5.33
CA LEU A 22 -9.77 -3.81 -5.56
C LEU A 22 -10.10 -3.63 -7.05
N LEU A 23 -9.11 -3.29 -7.88
CA LEU A 23 -9.33 -2.84 -9.27
C LEU A 23 -8.81 -3.81 -10.32
N GLY A 24 -8.08 -4.85 -9.89
CA GLY A 24 -7.52 -5.89 -10.73
C GLY A 24 -6.15 -5.52 -11.34
N PRO A 25 -5.71 -6.25 -12.38
CA PRO A 25 -4.39 -6.08 -12.95
C PRO A 25 -4.16 -4.68 -13.54
N LEU A 26 -3.01 -4.09 -13.22
CA LEU A 26 -2.57 -2.83 -13.80
C LEU A 26 -1.88 -3.06 -15.15
N ARG A 27 -2.18 -2.21 -16.14
CA ARG A 27 -1.61 -2.30 -17.50
C ARG A 27 -0.52 -1.28 -17.73
N ARG A 28 -0.71 -0.03 -17.31
CA ARG A 28 0.20 1.08 -17.63
C ARG A 28 0.22 2.13 -16.53
N VAL A 29 1.39 2.76 -16.36
CA VAL A 29 1.62 3.86 -15.43
C VAL A 29 2.22 5.06 -16.17
N SER A 30 1.84 6.26 -15.76
CA SER A 30 2.55 7.51 -16.07
C SER A 30 2.86 8.23 -14.76
N GLY A 31 4.14 8.39 -14.42
CA GLY A 31 4.58 8.87 -13.11
C GLY A 31 5.51 10.08 -13.16
N GLN A 32 5.54 10.82 -12.06
CA GLN A 32 6.56 11.81 -11.72
C GLN A 32 7.05 11.54 -10.31
N ALA A 33 8.36 11.59 -10.12
CA ALA A 33 8.99 11.35 -8.83
C ALA A 33 9.97 12.47 -8.51
N ARG A 34 10.10 12.80 -7.22
CA ARG A 34 11.03 13.82 -6.75
C ARG A 34 11.60 13.44 -5.38
N LEU A 35 12.86 13.83 -5.17
CA LEU A 35 13.44 13.96 -3.84
C LEU A 35 13.36 15.43 -3.43
N SER A 36 12.59 15.73 -2.38
CA SER A 36 12.41 17.06 -1.83
C SER A 36 13.21 17.27 -0.54
N GLU A 37 13.37 16.23 0.29
CA GLU A 37 14.10 16.29 1.57
C GLU A 37 15.40 15.45 1.50
N PRO A 38 16.49 16.01 0.91
CA PRO A 38 17.75 15.30 0.72
C PRO A 38 18.54 15.10 2.02
N GLU A 39 18.29 15.90 3.06
CA GLU A 39 18.91 15.76 4.37
C GLU A 39 17.82 15.55 5.43
N ARG A 40 17.88 14.43 6.15
CA ARG A 40 16.84 14.04 7.11
C ARG A 40 17.42 13.91 8.51
N LEU A 41 16.79 14.56 9.47
CA LEU A 41 17.17 14.46 10.88
C LEU A 41 16.61 13.18 11.49
N VAL A 42 17.42 12.44 12.23
CA VAL A 42 16.92 11.30 13.02
C VAL A 42 16.21 11.86 14.26
N PRO A 43 14.89 11.63 14.40
CA PRO A 43 14.12 12.20 15.50
C PRO A 43 14.53 11.63 16.85
N GLN A 44 14.59 12.50 17.86
CA GLN A 44 15.00 12.17 19.24
C GLN A 44 13.84 11.61 20.10
N GLY A 45 12.65 11.37 19.52
CA GLY A 45 11.45 10.88 20.21
C GLY A 45 10.83 9.63 19.56
N ALA A 46 9.64 9.24 20.00
CA ALA A 46 8.88 8.13 19.43
C ALA A 46 8.51 8.46 17.97
N ALA A 47 9.10 7.74 17.03
CA ALA A 47 8.97 8.01 15.59
C ALA A 47 8.71 6.75 14.77
N SER A 48 8.32 5.65 15.41
CA SER A 48 8.09 4.37 14.75
C SER A 48 6.75 3.74 15.13
N PRO A 49 6.16 2.92 14.23
CA PRO A 49 4.97 2.15 14.56
C PRO A 49 5.15 1.36 15.85
N GLY A 50 4.37 1.70 16.88
CA GLY A 50 4.46 1.06 18.20
C GLY A 50 5.82 1.16 18.91
N GLY A 51 6.70 2.08 18.51
CA GLY A 51 8.04 2.24 19.11
C GLY A 51 9.08 1.20 18.64
N PHE A 52 8.76 0.35 17.66
CA PHE A 52 9.59 -0.80 17.27
C PHE A 52 11.02 -0.41 16.85
N TYR A 53 11.20 0.69 16.11
CA TYR A 53 12.51 1.07 15.58
C TYR A 53 13.37 1.87 16.56
N GLU A 54 12.87 2.23 17.74
CA GLU A 54 13.61 3.05 18.70
C GLU A 54 14.92 2.39 19.15
N ARG A 55 14.94 1.04 19.19
CA ARG A 55 16.12 0.25 19.53
C ARG A 55 17.28 0.40 18.54
N PHE A 56 16.98 0.75 17.28
CA PHE A 56 17.99 0.94 16.23
C PHE A 56 18.44 2.40 16.12
N ARG A 57 17.90 3.33 16.92
CA ARG A 57 18.22 4.77 16.80
C ARG A 57 19.71 5.06 16.90
N GLY A 58 20.43 4.32 17.76
CA GLY A 58 21.88 4.48 17.94
C GLY A 58 22.70 4.03 16.74
N ASP A 59 22.12 3.26 15.82
CA ASP A 59 22.80 2.74 14.63
C ASP A 59 22.78 3.75 13.48
N PHE A 60 21.96 4.81 13.57
CA PHE A 60 21.84 5.83 12.54
C PHE A 60 22.64 7.10 12.86
N PRO A 61 23.25 7.74 11.85
CA PRO A 61 23.83 9.06 12.02
C PRO A 61 22.74 10.08 12.37
N ALA A 62 23.12 11.20 13.01
CA ALA A 62 22.16 12.25 13.36
C ALA A 62 21.44 12.86 12.14
N VAL A 63 22.12 12.85 10.99
CA VAL A 63 21.58 13.29 9.69
C VAL A 63 21.81 12.18 8.68
N VAL A 64 20.75 11.79 7.97
CA VAL A 64 20.77 10.84 6.86
C VAL A 64 20.71 11.63 5.55
N GLN A 65 21.63 11.36 4.65
CA GLN A 65 21.58 11.86 3.27
C GLN A 65 20.67 10.94 2.48
N ALA A 66 19.56 11.43 1.93
CA ALA A 66 18.62 10.62 1.18
C ALA A 66 18.91 10.70 -0.33
N THR A 67 18.81 9.56 -1.02
CA THR A 67 18.90 9.46 -2.49
C THR A 67 17.62 8.96 -3.15
N ALA A 68 16.74 8.31 -2.38
CA ALA A 68 15.45 7.82 -2.85
C ALA A 68 14.41 8.95 -2.89
N PRO A 69 13.56 9.00 -3.93
CA PRO A 69 12.42 9.91 -3.95
C PRO A 69 11.56 9.80 -2.67
N ASP A 70 11.02 10.93 -2.23
CA ASP A 70 10.01 11.03 -1.18
C ASP A 70 8.67 11.54 -1.69
N ILE A 71 8.58 11.87 -2.97
CA ILE A 71 7.34 12.21 -3.66
C ILE A 71 7.22 11.32 -4.89
N LEU A 72 6.07 10.66 -5.04
CA LEU A 72 5.64 9.96 -6.26
C LEU A 72 4.17 10.31 -6.53
N MET A 73 3.91 10.81 -7.73
CA MET A 73 2.56 11.06 -8.23
C MET A 73 2.42 10.29 -9.53
N MET A 74 1.40 9.45 -9.65
CA MET A 74 1.22 8.64 -10.85
C MET A 74 -0.23 8.40 -11.22
N HIS A 75 -0.47 8.42 -12.52
CA HIS A 75 -1.72 7.97 -13.13
C HIS A 75 -1.61 6.48 -13.48
N LEU A 76 -2.69 5.76 -13.20
CA LEU A 76 -2.78 4.31 -13.29
C LEU A 76 -3.87 3.92 -14.30
N GLU A 77 -3.54 3.02 -15.21
CA GLU A 77 -4.50 2.47 -16.16
C GLU A 77 -4.59 0.95 -15.98
N PHE A 78 -5.75 0.47 -15.54
CA PHE A 78 -6.01 -0.94 -15.27
C PHE A 78 -6.46 -1.67 -16.54
N ALA A 79 -6.27 -2.99 -16.57
CA ALA A 79 -6.71 -3.85 -17.68
C ALA A 79 -8.23 -3.82 -17.89
N SER A 80 -8.99 -3.57 -16.82
CA SER A 80 -10.45 -3.38 -16.85
C SER A 80 -10.90 -2.09 -17.54
N GLY A 81 -9.98 -1.15 -17.82
CA GLY A 81 -10.29 0.19 -18.32
C GLY A 81 -10.54 1.21 -17.21
N VAL A 82 -10.49 0.80 -15.94
CA VAL A 82 -10.51 1.72 -14.79
C VAL A 82 -9.26 2.60 -14.80
N TRP A 83 -9.42 3.86 -14.40
CA TRP A 83 -8.32 4.78 -14.16
C TRP A 83 -8.17 5.03 -12.66
N GLY A 84 -6.93 5.23 -12.24
CA GLY A 84 -6.59 5.56 -10.86
C GLY A 84 -5.52 6.63 -10.78
N GLU A 85 -5.35 7.17 -9.58
CA GLU A 85 -4.27 8.07 -9.23
C GLU A 85 -3.70 7.63 -7.89
N LEU A 86 -2.37 7.54 -7.80
CA LEU A 86 -1.67 7.34 -6.54
C LEU A 86 -0.74 8.53 -6.31
N VAL A 87 -0.95 9.21 -5.19
CA VAL A 87 -0.10 10.28 -4.69
C VAL A 87 0.49 9.85 -3.36
N LEU A 88 1.81 9.80 -3.31
CA LEU A 88 2.60 9.54 -2.14
C LEU A 88 3.53 10.74 -1.96
N ASP A 89 3.28 11.56 -0.94
CA ASP A 89 4.13 12.69 -0.60
C ASP A 89 4.57 12.56 0.86
N MET A 90 5.77 12.02 1.03
CA MET A 90 6.40 11.79 2.33
C MET A 90 7.24 12.99 2.79
N ALA A 91 7.30 14.05 1.99
CA ALA A 91 7.99 15.30 2.27
C ALA A 91 7.01 16.44 2.64
N ALA A 92 5.70 16.24 2.45
CA ALA A 92 4.69 17.23 2.75
C ALA A 92 4.68 17.61 4.24
N HIS A 93 4.74 18.91 4.51
CA HIS A 93 4.62 19.48 5.85
C HIS A 93 3.16 19.84 6.17
N GLY A 94 2.74 19.64 7.42
CA GLY A 94 1.41 20.02 7.91
C GLY A 94 0.57 18.83 8.37
N ALA A 95 -0.74 19.03 8.50
CA ALA A 95 -1.66 18.03 9.04
C ALA A 95 -1.79 16.76 8.18
N GLY A 96 -1.31 16.80 6.94
CA GLY A 96 -1.46 15.73 5.96
C GLY A 96 -2.92 15.50 5.55
N SER A 97 -3.10 14.65 4.54
CA SER A 97 -4.41 14.08 4.19
C SER A 97 -4.19 12.70 3.58
N ALA A 98 -5.06 11.75 3.92
CA ALA A 98 -5.09 10.44 3.29
C ALA A 98 -6.50 10.26 2.74
N THR A 99 -6.60 10.05 1.43
CA THR A 99 -7.88 9.90 0.73
C THR A 99 -7.82 8.60 -0.06
N HIS A 100 -8.73 7.68 0.25
CA HIS A 100 -8.87 6.39 -0.42
C HIS A 100 -10.30 6.28 -0.91
N VAL A 101 -10.53 6.58 -2.19
CA VAL A 101 -11.88 6.68 -2.75
C VAL A 101 -11.98 5.87 -4.02
N VAL A 102 -13.06 5.10 -4.13
CA VAL A 102 -13.44 4.39 -5.35
C VAL A 102 -14.76 4.96 -5.85
N TYR A 103 -14.79 5.34 -7.12
CA TYR A 103 -16.00 5.77 -7.81
C TYR A 103 -16.43 4.66 -8.78
N GLY A 104 -17.70 4.30 -8.72
CA GLY A 104 -18.33 3.35 -9.63
C GLY A 104 -19.62 3.94 -10.20
N ASN A 105 -20.22 3.20 -11.13
CA ASN A 105 -21.48 3.64 -11.76
C ASN A 105 -22.65 3.69 -10.77
N ASP A 106 -22.63 2.83 -9.74
CA ASP A 106 -23.71 2.71 -8.76
C ASP A 106 -23.42 3.47 -7.46
N GLY A 107 -22.36 4.28 -7.43
CA GLY A 107 -22.03 5.07 -6.25
C GLY A 107 -20.55 5.28 -5.99
N ARG A 108 -20.27 5.68 -4.75
CA ARG A 108 -18.94 6.02 -4.25
C ARG A 108 -18.66 5.29 -2.94
N LEU A 109 -17.41 4.90 -2.77
CA LEU A 109 -16.87 4.25 -1.58
C LEU A 109 -15.67 5.05 -1.05
N ASP A 110 -15.75 5.52 0.20
CA ASP A 110 -14.61 6.10 0.92
C ASP A 110 -14.11 5.11 1.96
N LEU A 111 -12.86 4.68 1.78
CA LEU A 111 -12.19 3.75 2.68
C LEU A 111 -11.59 4.53 3.88
N PRO A 112 -11.75 4.03 5.12
CA PRO A 112 -11.32 4.71 6.35
C PRO A 112 -9.79 4.75 6.58
N GLY A 113 -9.00 4.47 5.55
CA GLY A 113 -7.55 4.26 5.64
C GLY A 113 -7.16 2.87 6.13
N MET A 114 -5.87 2.56 5.98
CA MET A 114 -5.28 1.24 6.22
C MET A 114 -5.23 0.87 7.71
N ARG A 115 -5.55 -0.39 8.04
CA ARG A 115 -5.45 -0.96 9.40
C ARG A 115 -6.23 -0.15 10.45
N ARG A 116 -7.38 0.40 10.04
CA ARG A 116 -8.29 1.15 10.92
C ARG A 116 -9.66 0.51 10.95
N GLY A 117 -10.24 0.43 12.14
CA GLY A 117 -11.62 0.00 12.35
C GLY A 117 -12.60 1.17 12.32
N LEU A 118 -12.34 2.23 11.54
CA LEU A 118 -13.27 3.35 11.40
C LEU A 118 -14.39 3.00 10.40
N PRO A 119 -15.52 3.72 10.40
CA PRO A 119 -16.63 3.42 9.49
C PRO A 119 -16.26 3.55 8.02
N LEU A 120 -16.69 2.58 7.21
CA LEU A 120 -16.73 2.67 5.76
C LEU A 120 -17.86 3.60 5.34
N SER A 121 -17.62 4.52 4.42
CA SER A 121 -18.69 5.39 3.90
C SER A 121 -19.05 5.01 2.47
N VAL A 122 -20.30 4.60 2.27
CA VAL A 122 -20.82 4.14 0.97
C VAL A 122 -21.98 5.02 0.56
N TRP A 123 -21.89 5.69 -0.58
CA TRP A 123 -22.99 6.44 -1.17
C TRP A 123 -23.49 5.70 -2.40
N PRO A 124 -24.68 5.07 -2.35
CA PRO A 124 -25.37 4.63 -3.54
C PRO A 124 -25.64 5.82 -4.48
N ASP A 125 -25.76 5.56 -5.78
CA ASP A 125 -26.07 6.59 -6.76
C ASP A 125 -27.32 7.41 -6.36
N GLY A 126 -27.20 8.73 -6.44
CA GLY A 126 -28.24 9.68 -6.05
C GLY A 126 -28.53 9.80 -4.54
N ALA A 127 -27.86 9.04 -3.66
CA ALA A 127 -28.09 9.13 -2.22
C ALA A 127 -27.47 10.41 -1.63
N PRO A 128 -28.21 11.19 -0.81
CA PRO A 128 -27.69 12.42 -0.22
C PRO A 128 -26.73 12.17 0.95
N GLU A 129 -26.80 10.98 1.57
CA GLU A 129 -26.07 10.60 2.78
C GLU A 129 -25.48 9.19 2.63
N PRO A 130 -24.36 8.86 3.29
CA PRO A 130 -23.79 7.52 3.22
C PRO A 130 -24.65 6.50 3.98
N LEU A 131 -24.54 5.24 3.58
CA LEU A 131 -25.10 4.12 4.32
C LEU A 131 -24.44 3.98 5.69
N GLY A 132 -25.24 3.66 6.71
CA GLY A 132 -24.72 3.21 8.00
C GLY A 132 -24.30 1.73 7.97
N ASP A 133 -23.49 1.32 8.94
CA ASP A 133 -22.93 -0.04 9.10
C ASP A 133 -23.92 -1.18 8.82
N ALA A 134 -25.13 -1.12 9.38
CA ALA A 134 -26.14 -2.16 9.21
C ALA A 134 -26.59 -2.29 7.75
N ALA A 135 -26.86 -1.17 7.08
CA ALA A 135 -27.26 -1.14 5.68
C ALA A 135 -26.13 -1.59 4.74
N ILE A 136 -24.87 -1.33 5.11
CA ILE A 136 -23.71 -1.87 4.39
C ILE A 136 -23.70 -3.40 4.51
N LEU A 137 -23.84 -3.97 5.71
CA LEU A 137 -23.83 -5.42 5.92
C LEU A 137 -25.02 -6.13 5.25
N GLU A 138 -26.17 -5.47 5.12
CA GLU A 138 -27.33 -5.97 4.36
C GLU A 138 -27.04 -6.12 2.87
N ARG A 139 -26.15 -5.29 2.29
CA ARG A 139 -25.72 -5.41 0.88
C ARG A 139 -24.82 -6.63 0.64
N VAL A 140 -24.15 -7.12 1.68
CA VAL A 140 -23.24 -8.28 1.63
C VAL A 140 -23.71 -9.38 2.60
N PRO A 141 -24.89 -9.99 2.38
CA PRO A 141 -25.48 -10.94 3.33
C PRO A 141 -24.64 -12.21 3.52
N GLN A 142 -23.75 -12.52 2.57
CA GLN A 142 -22.87 -13.69 2.60
C GLN A 142 -21.48 -13.41 3.20
N PHE A 143 -21.10 -12.15 3.38
CA PHE A 143 -19.80 -11.78 3.93
C PHE A 143 -19.61 -12.37 5.34
N GLN A 144 -18.55 -13.14 5.55
CA GLN A 144 -18.16 -13.60 6.88
C GLN A 144 -16.64 -13.58 6.97
N LEU A 145 -16.14 -13.18 8.13
CA LEU A 145 -14.73 -13.28 8.48
C LEU A 145 -14.37 -14.74 8.76
N GLU A 146 -13.14 -15.12 8.44
CA GLU A 146 -12.60 -16.42 8.82
C GLU A 146 -12.60 -16.60 10.34
N PRO A 147 -12.65 -17.86 10.86
CA PRO A 147 -12.82 -18.11 12.29
C PRO A 147 -11.81 -17.40 13.19
N LEU A 148 -10.52 -17.42 12.85
CA LEU A 148 -9.48 -16.74 13.63
C LEU A 148 -9.67 -15.21 13.58
N VAL A 149 -9.92 -14.65 12.40
CA VAL A 149 -10.15 -13.20 12.23
C VAL A 149 -11.37 -12.75 13.04
N ALA A 150 -12.44 -13.54 12.99
CA ALA A 150 -13.65 -13.29 13.77
C ALA A 150 -13.36 -13.27 15.28
N GLU A 151 -12.57 -14.21 15.78
CA GLU A 151 -12.15 -14.26 17.19
C GLU A 151 -11.32 -13.03 17.58
N LEU A 152 -10.32 -12.69 16.77
CA LEU A 152 -9.40 -11.57 17.03
C LEU A 152 -10.12 -10.22 17.00
N PHE A 153 -11.06 -10.03 16.07
CA PHE A 153 -11.76 -8.77 15.86
C PHE A 153 -13.13 -8.66 16.55
N GLY A 154 -13.61 -9.74 17.18
CA GLY A 154 -14.77 -9.71 18.08
C GLY A 154 -16.11 -10.05 17.42
N GLY A 155 -16.11 -10.69 16.26
CA GLY A 155 -17.32 -11.23 15.65
C GLY A 155 -17.14 -11.68 14.19
N PRO A 156 -18.00 -12.57 13.69
CA PRO A 156 -17.90 -13.11 12.33
C PRO A 156 -18.33 -12.13 11.24
N ARG A 157 -19.00 -11.04 11.59
CA ARG A 157 -19.53 -10.04 10.66
C ARG A 157 -19.40 -8.66 11.28
N LEU A 158 -18.51 -7.84 10.72
CA LEU A 158 -18.18 -6.51 11.26
C LEU A 158 -18.14 -5.50 10.10
N ALA A 159 -18.74 -4.33 10.30
CA ALA A 159 -18.53 -3.17 9.43
C ALA A 159 -17.38 -2.27 9.92
N ARG A 160 -17.00 -2.42 11.20
CA ARG A 160 -15.95 -1.68 11.91
C ARG A 160 -15.53 -2.44 13.17
N TYR A 161 -14.41 -2.06 13.78
CA TYR A 161 -13.91 -2.64 15.02
C TYR A 161 -13.29 -1.56 15.93
N ASP A 162 -13.31 -1.78 17.23
CA ASP A 162 -12.69 -0.87 18.21
C ASP A 162 -11.40 -1.49 18.76
N ARG A 163 -10.30 -1.21 18.05
CA ARG A 163 -8.93 -1.64 18.41
C ARG A 163 -8.00 -0.47 18.15
N ASP A 164 -7.06 -0.25 19.06
CA ASP A 164 -5.95 0.67 18.78
C ASP A 164 -5.02 0.08 17.71
N PHE A 165 -4.15 0.92 17.15
CA PHE A 165 -3.24 0.50 16.08
C PHE A 165 -2.37 -0.71 16.48
N PRO A 166 -1.70 -0.74 17.66
CA PRO A 166 -0.89 -1.90 18.04
C PRO A 166 -1.69 -3.20 18.17
N ALA A 167 -2.92 -3.17 18.68
CA ALA A 167 -3.75 -4.36 18.77
C ALA A 167 -4.25 -4.83 17.39
N ALA A 168 -4.72 -3.91 16.55
CA ALA A 168 -5.15 -4.21 15.19
C ALA A 168 -4.01 -4.81 14.36
N ASP A 169 -2.82 -4.22 14.42
CA ASP A 169 -1.63 -4.66 13.70
C ASP A 169 -1.20 -6.08 14.10
N ARG A 170 -1.16 -6.38 15.41
CA ARG A 170 -0.87 -7.74 15.89
C ARG A 170 -1.90 -8.77 15.45
N ASN A 171 -3.18 -8.40 15.42
CA ASN A 171 -4.24 -9.30 14.99
C ASN A 171 -4.16 -9.60 13.47
N LEU A 172 -3.81 -8.61 12.66
CA LEU A 172 -3.56 -8.80 11.23
C LEU A 172 -2.36 -9.73 11.01
N LEU A 173 -1.23 -9.45 11.68
CA LEU A 173 -0.04 -10.31 11.62
C LEU A 173 -0.33 -11.75 12.06
N ALA A 174 -1.14 -11.94 13.12
CA ALA A 174 -1.54 -13.28 13.55
C ALA A 174 -2.37 -14.02 12.50
N THR A 175 -3.20 -13.29 11.74
CA THR A 175 -3.98 -13.84 10.63
C THR A 175 -3.07 -14.28 9.49
N GLU A 176 -2.12 -13.42 9.08
CA GLU A 176 -1.14 -13.72 8.03
C GLU A 176 -0.27 -14.96 8.38
N ILE A 177 0.17 -15.05 9.64
CA ILE A 177 0.96 -16.19 10.12
C ILE A 177 0.14 -17.49 10.13
N GLU A 178 -1.13 -17.43 10.56
CA GLU A 178 -2.00 -18.60 10.54
C GLU A 178 -2.29 -19.07 9.12
N GLU A 179 -2.57 -18.15 8.19
CA GLU A 179 -2.78 -18.49 6.78
C GLU A 179 -1.54 -19.19 6.21
N LEU A 180 -0.35 -18.65 6.47
CA LEU A 180 0.90 -19.27 6.02
C LEU A 180 1.10 -20.66 6.63
N ALA A 181 0.85 -20.83 7.93
CA ALA A 181 0.96 -22.14 8.59
C ALA A 181 -0.01 -23.15 7.97
N ARG A 182 -1.27 -22.75 7.78
CA ARG A 182 -2.31 -23.55 7.12
C ARG A 182 -1.95 -23.89 5.67
N SER A 183 -1.36 -22.95 4.94
CA SER A 183 -0.85 -23.17 3.58
C SER A 183 0.23 -24.26 3.55
N ILE A 184 1.18 -24.21 4.49
CA ILE A 184 2.23 -25.24 4.64
C ILE A 184 1.63 -26.62 4.96
N GLU A 185 0.64 -26.67 5.84
CA GLU A 185 0.02 -27.94 6.26
C GLU A 185 -0.87 -28.57 5.18
N THR A 186 -1.61 -27.75 4.43
CA THR A 186 -2.64 -28.23 3.50
C THR A 186 -2.24 -28.19 2.03
N GLY A 187 -1.19 -27.44 1.69
CA GLY A 187 -0.82 -27.15 0.30
C GLY A 187 -1.73 -26.14 -0.39
N THR A 188 -2.67 -25.51 0.33
CA THR A 188 -3.53 -24.44 -0.22
C THR A 188 -2.70 -23.17 -0.41
N PRO A 189 -2.76 -22.48 -1.57
CA PRO A 189 -2.08 -21.20 -1.74
C PRO A 189 -2.57 -20.14 -0.74
N VAL A 190 -1.66 -19.26 -0.30
CA VAL A 190 -2.01 -18.04 0.42
C VAL A 190 -2.67 -17.02 -0.52
N GLU A 191 -3.48 -16.11 0.02
CA GLU A 191 -4.10 -15.01 -0.73
C GLU A 191 -3.06 -14.08 -1.35
N VAL A 192 -2.07 -13.65 -0.57
CA VAL A 192 -0.99 -12.76 -1.01
C VAL A 192 0.32 -13.54 -1.07
N GLY A 193 0.65 -14.03 -2.26
CA GLY A 193 1.86 -14.82 -2.52
C GLY A 193 2.98 -14.02 -3.17
N PRO A 194 4.03 -14.71 -3.66
CA PRO A 194 5.14 -14.07 -4.36
C PRO A 194 4.74 -13.30 -5.62
N ALA A 195 3.68 -13.73 -6.32
CA ALA A 195 3.22 -13.06 -7.54
C ALA A 195 2.54 -11.73 -7.22
N GLU A 196 1.67 -11.72 -6.21
CA GLU A 196 0.95 -10.54 -5.72
C GLU A 196 1.95 -9.52 -5.16
N GLY A 197 2.89 -9.97 -4.33
CA GLY A 197 3.96 -9.13 -3.78
C GLY A 197 4.86 -8.54 -4.88
N LEU A 198 5.25 -9.33 -5.88
CA LEU A 198 6.03 -8.84 -7.03
C LEU A 198 5.24 -7.80 -7.83
N ALA A 199 3.95 -8.03 -8.08
CA ALA A 199 3.11 -7.09 -8.79
C ALA A 199 3.00 -5.76 -8.06
N ALA A 200 2.78 -5.77 -6.74
CA ALA A 200 2.71 -4.56 -5.92
C ALA A 200 4.02 -3.74 -5.96
N VAL A 201 5.17 -4.41 -5.86
CA VAL A 201 6.49 -3.77 -6.04
C VAL A 201 6.63 -3.19 -7.44
N ALA A 202 6.25 -3.95 -8.48
CA ALA A 202 6.35 -3.52 -9.86
C ALA A 202 5.50 -2.29 -10.17
N VAL A 203 4.34 -2.10 -9.52
CA VAL A 203 3.54 -0.87 -9.68
C VAL A 203 4.31 0.37 -9.24
N ILE A 204 4.95 0.32 -8.07
CA ILE A 204 5.72 1.46 -7.56
C ILE A 204 6.96 1.70 -8.41
N LEU A 205 7.68 0.64 -8.77
CA LEU A 205 8.81 0.75 -9.68
C LEU A 205 8.38 1.32 -11.04
N ALA A 206 7.23 0.92 -11.59
CA ALA A 206 6.72 1.47 -12.85
C ALA A 206 6.47 2.98 -12.78
N GLY A 207 6.02 3.51 -11.63
CA GLY A 207 5.91 4.94 -11.42
C GLY A 207 7.27 5.65 -11.46
N LEU A 208 8.28 5.08 -10.79
CA LEU A 208 9.64 5.60 -10.75
C LEU A 208 10.34 5.50 -12.11
N GLU A 209 10.21 4.37 -12.78
CA GLU A 209 10.73 4.12 -14.13
C GLU A 209 10.06 5.04 -15.16
N SER A 210 8.75 5.28 -15.04
CA SER A 210 8.05 6.23 -15.89
C SER A 210 8.56 7.67 -15.71
N ALA A 211 8.86 8.07 -14.46
CA ALA A 211 9.43 9.36 -14.16
C ALA A 211 10.85 9.53 -14.76
N GLU A 212 11.71 8.52 -14.63
CA GLU A 212 13.06 8.52 -15.22
C GLU A 212 13.01 8.49 -16.76
N ALA A 213 12.09 7.73 -17.34
CA ALA A 213 11.95 7.61 -18.80
C ALA A 213 11.23 8.82 -19.46
N GLY A 214 10.53 9.65 -18.68
CA GLY A 214 9.74 10.78 -19.19
C GLY A 214 8.56 10.36 -20.07
N ARG A 215 8.06 9.14 -19.93
CA ARG A 215 6.94 8.59 -20.73
C ARG A 215 6.14 7.55 -19.94
N PRO A 216 4.91 7.23 -20.36
CA PRO A 216 4.20 6.08 -19.83
C PRO A 216 4.96 4.76 -20.02
N VAL A 217 4.85 3.87 -19.04
CA VAL A 217 5.50 2.55 -18.99
C VAL A 217 4.45 1.48 -18.73
N ALA A 218 4.49 0.40 -19.52
CA ALA A 218 3.62 -0.76 -19.27
C ALA A 218 4.19 -1.59 -18.12
N LEU A 219 3.33 -2.16 -17.28
CA LEU A 219 3.76 -2.89 -16.09
C LEU A 219 4.63 -4.10 -16.48
N GLU A 220 4.31 -4.76 -17.59
CA GLU A 220 5.05 -5.90 -18.11
C GLU A 220 6.50 -5.56 -18.44
N GLN A 221 6.77 -4.33 -18.93
CA GLN A 221 8.12 -3.88 -19.25
C GLN A 221 9.01 -3.75 -18.01
N VAL A 222 8.42 -3.52 -16.83
CA VAL A 222 9.15 -3.45 -15.57
C VAL A 222 9.37 -4.86 -15.04
N LEU A 223 8.34 -5.70 -15.10
CA LEU A 223 8.40 -7.10 -14.67
C LEU A 223 9.42 -7.93 -15.46
N ASP A 224 9.55 -7.70 -16.77
CA ASP A 224 10.51 -8.39 -17.64
C ASP A 224 11.88 -7.70 -17.73
N GLY A 225 12.04 -6.54 -17.08
CA GLY A 225 13.28 -5.77 -17.06
C GLY A 225 13.58 -4.97 -18.34
N THR A 226 12.66 -4.90 -19.31
CA THR A 226 12.78 -4.05 -20.51
C THR A 226 12.94 -2.57 -20.16
N VAL A 227 12.28 -2.10 -19.09
CA VAL A 227 12.42 -0.76 -18.53
C VAL A 227 12.85 -0.91 -17.08
N ASN A 228 14.10 -0.56 -16.79
CA ASN A 228 14.73 -0.80 -15.50
C ASN A 228 15.79 0.26 -15.15
N ALA A 229 15.67 1.50 -15.64
CA ALA A 229 16.70 2.53 -15.43
C ALA A 229 16.87 2.90 -13.94
N TYR A 230 15.76 3.02 -13.20
CA TYR A 230 15.78 3.25 -11.77
C TYR A 230 16.36 2.04 -11.02
N GLN A 231 15.93 0.82 -11.38
CA GLN A 231 16.46 -0.41 -10.78
C GLN A 231 17.95 -0.62 -11.09
N ALA A 232 18.41 -0.34 -12.31
CA ALA A 232 19.80 -0.54 -12.73
C ALA A 232 20.78 0.39 -12.00
N ASP A 233 20.31 1.56 -11.53
CA ASP A 233 21.09 2.44 -10.65
C ASP A 233 21.30 1.80 -9.27
N ILE A 234 20.25 1.19 -8.71
CA ILE A 234 20.32 0.41 -7.47
C ILE A 234 21.24 -0.81 -7.62
N ASP A 235 21.05 -1.61 -8.69
CA ASP A 235 21.83 -2.81 -8.94
C ASP A 235 23.33 -2.50 -9.02
N ARG A 236 23.69 -1.42 -9.73
CA ARG A 236 25.08 -0.96 -9.83
C ARG A 236 25.65 -0.55 -8.48
N THR A 237 24.86 0.13 -7.65
CA THR A 237 25.24 0.54 -6.30
C THR A 237 25.48 -0.67 -5.40
N LEU A 238 24.68 -1.72 -5.56
CA LEU A 238 24.81 -3.00 -4.85
C LEU A 238 25.85 -3.95 -5.46
N GLY A 239 26.44 -3.61 -6.61
CA GLY A 239 27.41 -4.45 -7.31
C GLY A 239 26.77 -5.69 -7.98
N LEU A 240 25.47 -5.66 -8.22
CA LEU A 240 24.75 -6.69 -8.96
C LEU A 240 24.99 -6.50 -10.46
N ARG A 241 25.11 -7.61 -11.19
CA ARG A 241 25.22 -7.57 -12.66
C ARG A 241 23.80 -7.58 -13.24
N ALA A 242 23.55 -6.67 -14.17
CA ALA A 242 22.37 -6.69 -15.03
C ALA A 242 22.37 -7.91 -15.98
#